data_AF-A0A9E4UHW2-F1
#
_entry.id   AF-A0A9E4UHW2-F1
#
_cell.length_a   1.000
_cell.length_b   1.000
_cell.length_c   1.000
_cell.angle_alpha   90.00
_cell.angle_beta   90.00
_cell.angle_gamma   90.00
#
_symmetry.space_group_name_H-M   'P 1'
#
loop_
_entity.id
_entity.type
_entity.pdbx_description
1 polymer ?
#
loop_
_entity_poly.entity_id
_entity_poly.type
_entity_poly.pdbx_seq_one_letter_code
_entity_poly.pdbx_strand_id
1 'polypeptide(L)'
;NILVSGKLANGGVGSVHIASNPWAGSGYRMEIYGREGTLIVSSEGSANTNVVRIQGVREGNTLEDLEIPEKYVYVLEGMPQGEAYNVGQMYYQFGQSILSGNNCQPDFQQAVELHRFIDNIRQASDQGREVVVDTA
;
A
#
# COMPACT_ATOMS: atom_id res chain seq x y z
N ASN A 1 -16.89 -9.51 -0.92
CA ASN A 1 -15.84 -9.13 -1.89
C ASN A 1 -16.12 -7.74 -2.39
N ILE A 2 -15.06 -6.97 -2.61
CA ILE A 2 -15.09 -5.64 -3.21
C ILE A 2 -14.10 -5.70 -4.38
N LEU A 3 -14.57 -5.35 -5.57
CA LEU A 3 -13.74 -5.24 -6.77
C LEU A 3 -13.79 -3.80 -7.24
N VAL A 4 -12.63 -3.20 -7.43
CA VAL A 4 -12.49 -1.84 -7.95
C VAL A 4 -11.55 -1.91 -9.13
N SER A 5 -11.91 -1.25 -10.23
CA SER A 5 -11.03 -1.08 -11.39
C SER A 5 -11.22 0.31 -11.95
N GLY A 6 -10.14 0.90 -12.49
CA GLY A 6 -10.23 2.23 -13.07
C GLY A 6 -8.91 2.71 -13.63
N LYS A 7 -8.92 3.97 -14.06
CA LYS A 7 -7.77 4.67 -14.63
C LYS A 7 -7.28 5.72 -13.64
N LEU A 8 -5.98 5.71 -13.35
CA LEU A 8 -5.31 6.72 -12.55
C LEU A 8 -5.18 8.04 -13.34
N ALA A 9 -4.95 9.15 -12.65
CA ALA A 9 -4.81 10.47 -13.27
C ALA A 9 -3.70 10.53 -14.34
N ASN A 10 -2.63 9.75 -14.16
CA ASN A 10 -1.53 9.62 -15.13
C ASN A 10 -1.81 8.66 -16.30
N GLY A 11 -3.00 8.06 -16.32
CA GLY A 11 -3.46 7.13 -17.35
C GLY A 11 -3.12 5.67 -17.13
N GLY A 12 -2.40 5.32 -16.05
CA GLY A 12 -2.21 3.93 -15.63
C GLY A 12 -3.53 3.25 -15.30
N VAL A 13 -3.62 1.95 -15.50
CA VAL A 13 -4.80 1.14 -15.14
C VAL A 13 -4.52 0.39 -13.86
N GLY A 14 -5.48 0.42 -12.94
CA GLY A 14 -5.39 -0.29 -11.67
C GLY A 14 -6.61 -1.17 -11.43
N SER A 15 -6.40 -2.28 -10.74
CA SER A 15 -7.46 -3.12 -10.19
C SER A 15 -7.13 -3.46 -8.73
N VAL A 16 -8.17 -3.54 -7.91
CA VAL A 16 -8.10 -3.88 -6.49
C VAL A 16 -9.18 -4.91 -6.20
N HIS A 17 -8.80 -5.98 -5.53
CA HIS A 17 -9.72 -6.99 -5.03
C HIS A 17 -9.51 -7.16 -3.53
N ILE A 18 -10.58 -6.93 -2.76
CA ILE A 18 -10.60 -7.12 -1.32
C ILE A 18 -11.65 -8.18 -0.99
N ALA A 19 -11.22 -9.21 -0.27
CA ALA A 19 -12.06 -10.33 0.11
C ALA A 19 -11.74 -10.79 1.52
N SER A 20 -12.77 -11.24 2.24
CA SER A 20 -12.62 -12.00 3.47
C SER A 20 -12.87 -13.46 3.13
N ASN A 21 -11.80 -14.25 3.08
CA ASN A 21 -11.86 -15.64 2.65
C ASN A 21 -11.66 -16.57 3.87
N PRO A 22 -12.54 -17.57 4.09
CA PRO A 22 -12.43 -18.47 5.24
C PRO A 22 -11.33 -19.55 5.08
N TRP A 23 -10.75 -19.69 3.89
CA TRP A 23 -9.73 -20.67 3.55
C TRP A 23 -8.58 -19.98 2.78
N ALA A 24 -7.53 -20.75 2.47
CA ALA A 24 -6.28 -20.40 1.77
C ALA A 24 -6.34 -19.15 0.86
N GLY A 25 -6.30 -17.96 1.48
CA GLY A 25 -6.19 -16.69 0.79
C GLY A 25 -4.75 -16.41 0.39
N SER A 26 -4.56 -15.51 -0.57
CA SER A 26 -3.23 -15.11 -1.05
C SER A 26 -2.49 -14.12 -0.12
N GLY A 27 -3.12 -13.71 0.98
CA GLY A 27 -2.63 -12.61 1.82
C GLY A 27 -2.67 -11.26 1.09
N TYR A 28 -1.78 -10.35 1.48
CA TYR A 28 -1.58 -9.08 0.79
C TYR A 28 -0.72 -9.29 -0.45
N ARG A 29 -1.16 -8.75 -1.59
CA ARG A 29 -0.39 -8.73 -2.83
C ARG A 29 -0.63 -7.43 -3.60
N MET A 30 0.46 -6.77 -3.96
CA MET A 30 0.47 -5.58 -4.81
C MET A 30 1.46 -5.81 -5.95
N GLU A 31 1.01 -5.59 -7.18
CA GLU A 31 1.82 -5.75 -8.39
C GLU A 31 1.84 -4.42 -9.14
N ILE A 32 3.04 -3.98 -9.49
CA ILE A 32 3.26 -2.73 -10.22
C ILE A 32 4.00 -3.07 -11.50
N TYR A 33 3.32 -2.91 -12.63
CA TYR A 33 3.86 -3.15 -13.96
C TYR A 33 4.29 -1.84 -14.59
N GLY A 34 5.60 -1.61 -14.64
CA GLY A 34 6.21 -0.48 -15.29
C GLY A 34 6.74 -0.84 -16.68
N ARG A 35 7.10 0.19 -17.44
CA ARG A 35 7.72 0.03 -18.77
C ARG A 35 9.08 -0.66 -18.70
N GLU A 36 9.83 -0.43 -17.62
CA GLU A 36 11.22 -0.89 -17.47
C GLU A 36 11.34 -2.09 -16.52
N GLY A 37 10.22 -2.56 -15.95
CA GLY A 37 10.28 -3.60 -14.94
C GLY A 37 8.97 -3.82 -14.20
N THR A 38 8.99 -4.82 -13.34
CA THR A 38 7.86 -5.20 -12.48
C THR A 38 8.31 -5.20 -11.03
N LEU A 39 7.44 -4.74 -10.13
CA LEU A 39 7.58 -4.92 -8.69
C LEU A 39 6.41 -5.73 -8.16
N ILE A 40 6.70 -6.66 -7.26
CA ILE A 40 5.70 -7.43 -6.52
C ILE A 40 5.98 -7.27 -5.04
N VAL A 41 4.97 -6.84 -4.30
CA VAL A 41 4.98 -6.77 -2.85
C VAL A 41 4.00 -7.81 -2.33
N SER A 42 4.44 -8.68 -1.43
CA SER A 42 3.61 -9.76 -0.90
C SER A 42 3.80 -9.96 0.60
N SER A 43 2.74 -10.40 1.27
CA SER A 43 2.76 -10.75 2.70
C SER A 43 1.66 -11.76 3.02
N GLU A 44 1.89 -12.64 3.99
CA GLU A 44 0.90 -13.67 4.39
C GLU A 44 -0.40 -13.04 4.94
N GLY A 45 -0.29 -11.86 5.52
CA GLY A 45 -1.42 -11.09 6.02
C GLY A 45 -1.29 -9.62 5.65
N SER A 46 -1.83 -8.76 6.51
CA SER A 46 -1.80 -7.32 6.25
C SER A 46 -0.37 -6.77 6.32
N ALA A 47 0.01 -5.91 5.38
CA ALA A 47 1.35 -5.34 5.27
C ALA A 47 1.78 -4.51 6.50
N ASN A 48 0.83 -4.00 7.29
CA ASN A 48 1.11 -3.28 8.53
C ASN A 48 1.44 -4.18 9.72
N THR A 49 1.13 -5.48 9.66
CA THR A 49 1.41 -6.42 10.77
C THR A 49 2.30 -7.60 10.37
N ASN A 50 2.41 -7.92 9.09
CA ASN A 50 3.15 -9.10 8.64
C ASN A 50 4.44 -8.70 7.91
N VAL A 51 5.40 -9.63 7.88
CA VAL A 51 6.64 -9.44 7.11
C VAL A 51 6.29 -9.24 5.65
N VAL A 52 6.88 -8.22 5.04
CA VAL A 52 6.66 -7.89 3.64
C VAL A 52 7.86 -8.36 2.83
N ARG A 53 7.60 -9.17 1.81
CA ARG A 53 8.57 -9.56 0.79
C ARG A 53 8.40 -8.67 -0.42
N ILE A 54 9.50 -8.08 -0.89
CA ILE A 54 9.55 -7.27 -2.10
C ILE A 54 10.37 -8.03 -3.14
N GLN A 55 9.80 -8.18 -4.33
CA GLN A 55 10.47 -8.74 -5.48
C GLN A 55 10.44 -7.76 -6.64
N GLY A 56 11.47 -7.78 -7.48
CA GLY A 56 11.52 -6.93 -8.65
C GLY A 56 12.35 -7.51 -9.78
N VAL A 57 12.10 -6.99 -10.97
CA VAL A 57 12.93 -7.22 -12.15
C VAL A 57 13.01 -5.92 -12.94
N ARG A 58 14.21 -5.57 -13.38
CA ARG A 58 14.43 -4.54 -14.39
C ARG A 58 14.92 -5.25 -15.65
N GLU A 59 14.18 -5.10 -16.74
CA GLU A 59 14.45 -5.78 -18.02
C GLU A 59 14.62 -7.31 -17.91
N GLY A 60 13.56 -8.06 -18.21
CA GLY A 60 13.58 -9.53 -18.16
C GLY A 60 12.35 -10.11 -17.48
N ASN A 61 12.37 -11.41 -17.20
CA ASN A 61 11.22 -12.17 -16.68
C ASN A 61 11.49 -12.88 -15.35
N THR A 62 12.67 -12.73 -14.77
CA THR A 62 13.04 -13.36 -13.50
C THR A 62 12.96 -12.34 -12.38
N LEU A 63 12.01 -12.52 -11.47
CA LEU A 63 11.89 -11.70 -10.27
C LEU A 63 12.94 -12.11 -9.25
N GLU A 64 13.62 -11.12 -8.69
CA GLU A 64 14.60 -11.29 -7.62
C GLU A 64 14.13 -10.61 -6.34
N ASP A 65 14.54 -11.14 -5.20
CA ASP A 65 14.26 -10.52 -3.90
C ASP A 65 15.02 -9.20 -3.79
N LEU A 66 14.31 -8.16 -3.37
CA LEU A 66 14.88 -6.84 -3.14
C LEU A 66 15.06 -6.64 -1.63
N GLU A 67 16.29 -6.39 -1.22
CA GLU A 67 16.58 -5.95 0.15
C GLU A 67 16.01 -4.55 0.37
N ILE A 68 15.49 -4.29 1.57
CA ILE A 68 15.02 -2.97 1.97
C ILE A 68 16.24 -2.16 2.40
N PRO A 69 16.59 -1.06 1.71
CA PRO A 69 17.71 -0.21 2.12
C PRO A 69 17.55 0.31 3.56
N GLU A 70 18.64 0.35 4.33
CA GLU A 70 18.66 0.81 5.73
C GLU A 70 18.06 2.21 5.91
N LYS A 71 18.14 3.09 4.90
CA LYS A 71 17.51 4.42 4.92
C LYS A 71 15.98 4.40 5.05
N TYR A 72 15.33 3.25 4.82
CA TYR A 72 13.90 3.04 5.03
C TYR A 72 13.59 2.29 6.33
N VAL A 73 14.61 2.08 7.18
CA VAL A 73 14.48 1.50 8.51
C VAL A 73 14.68 2.62 9.54
N TYR A 74 13.62 2.93 10.27
CA TYR A 74 13.53 4.02 11.22
C TYR A 74 13.53 3.56 12.68
N VAL A 75 13.06 2.33 12.95
CA VAL A 75 13.03 1.77 14.30
C VAL A 75 14.44 1.49 14.82
N LEU A 76 14.61 1.56 16.14
CA LEU A 76 15.88 1.33 16.81
C LEU A 76 16.34 -0.13 16.70
N GLU A 77 17.66 -0.32 16.79
CA GLU A 77 18.26 -1.63 16.94
C GLU A 77 17.66 -2.38 18.15
N GLY A 78 17.29 -3.64 17.94
CA GLY A 78 16.63 -4.47 18.95
C GLY A 78 15.09 -4.42 18.97
N MET A 79 14.46 -3.62 18.11
CA MET A 79 13.01 -3.68 17.92
C MET A 79 12.58 -5.10 17.48
N PRO A 80 11.58 -5.73 18.13
CA PRO A 80 11.11 -7.05 17.73
C PRO A 80 10.62 -7.06 16.28
N GLN A 81 11.02 -8.08 15.53
CA GLN A 81 10.52 -8.32 14.18
C GLN A 81 9.02 -8.67 14.19
N GLY A 82 8.35 -8.51 13.05
CA GLY A 82 6.91 -8.79 12.90
C GLY A 82 6.04 -7.56 13.11
N GLU A 83 4.87 -7.72 13.74
CA GLU A 83 3.84 -6.66 13.77
C GLU A 83 4.35 -5.36 14.40
N ALA A 84 5.08 -5.48 15.50
CA ALA A 84 5.63 -4.34 16.22
C ALA A 84 6.65 -3.56 15.36
N TYR A 85 7.38 -4.24 14.48
CA TYR A 85 8.38 -3.62 13.61
C TYR A 85 7.73 -2.62 12.66
N ASN A 86 6.73 -3.05 11.89
CA ASN A 86 6.08 -2.23 10.87
C ASN A 86 5.32 -1.04 11.47
N VAL A 87 4.58 -1.27 12.57
CA VAL A 87 3.89 -0.18 13.28
C VAL A 87 4.90 0.77 13.93
N GLY A 88 6.01 0.24 14.45
CA GLY A 88 7.11 1.01 15.01
C GLY A 88 7.72 1.98 13.98
N GLN A 89 7.87 1.56 12.72
CA GLN A 89 8.36 2.42 11.63
C GLN A 89 7.49 3.68 11.49
N MET A 90 6.18 3.49 11.50
CA MET A 90 5.20 4.58 11.38
C MET A 90 5.22 5.50 12.61
N TYR A 91 5.23 4.93 13.81
CA TYR A 91 5.26 5.74 15.04
C TYR A 91 6.55 6.53 15.21
N TYR A 92 7.69 5.98 14.80
CA TYR A 92 8.94 6.72 14.80
C TYR A 92 8.84 7.96 13.89
N GLN A 93 8.39 7.79 12.64
CA GLN A 93 8.23 8.89 11.70
C GLN A 93 7.23 9.95 12.20
N PHE A 94 6.13 9.52 12.81
CA PHE A 94 5.17 10.41 13.45
C PHE A 94 5.81 11.23 14.57
N GLY A 95 6.56 10.57 15.48
CA GLY A 95 7.30 11.25 16.55
C GLY A 95 8.34 12.24 16.03
N GLN A 96 9.10 11.89 14.98
CA GLN A 96 10.06 12.80 14.35
C GLN A 96 9.39 14.03 13.75
N SER A 97 8.20 13.86 13.16
CA SER A 97 7.43 14.98 12.60
C SER A 97 6.97 15.94 13.70
N ILE A 98 6.53 15.43 14.85
CA ILE A 98 6.19 16.27 16.02
C ILE A 98 7.42 17.05 16.51
N LEU A 99 8.57 16.39 16.66
CA LEU A 99 9.78 17.00 17.20
C LEU A 99 10.38 18.06 16.26
N SER A 100 10.35 17.80 14.95
CA SER A 100 10.92 18.70 13.94
C SER A 100 9.96 19.80 13.49
N GLY A 101 8.65 19.64 13.73
CA GLY A 101 7.61 20.51 13.17
C GLY A 101 7.39 20.31 11.67
N ASN A 102 8.03 19.31 11.06
CA ASN A 102 7.82 18.98 9.65
C ASN A 102 6.49 18.23 9.45
N ASN A 103 5.98 18.25 8.22
CA ASN A 103 4.77 17.50 7.88
C ASN A 103 4.98 16.00 8.08
N CYS A 104 4.04 15.37 8.78
CA CYS A 104 3.94 13.91 8.85
C CYS A 104 3.21 13.37 7.62
N GLN A 105 3.54 12.16 7.19
CA GLN A 105 2.79 11.42 6.19
C GLN A 105 2.55 9.97 6.68
N PRO A 106 1.34 9.41 6.50
CA PRO A 106 0.13 10.10 6.07
C PRO A 106 -0.35 11.12 7.13
N ASP A 107 -1.02 12.17 6.68
CA ASP A 107 -1.67 13.18 7.51
C ASP A 107 -3.21 13.03 7.51
N PHE A 108 -3.89 13.98 8.13
CA PHE A 108 -5.36 13.99 8.20
C PHE A 108 -6.02 14.22 6.84
N GLN A 109 -5.40 14.98 5.95
CA GLN A 109 -5.89 15.20 4.58
C GLN A 109 -5.90 13.88 3.81
N GLN A 110 -4.85 13.06 3.90
CA GLN A 110 -4.87 11.71 3.28
C GLN A 110 -5.98 10.82 3.86
N ALA A 111 -6.30 10.95 5.15
CA ALA A 111 -7.41 10.21 5.75
C ALA A 111 -8.78 10.67 5.17
N VAL A 112 -8.98 11.97 4.96
CA VAL A 112 -10.18 12.51 4.31
C VAL A 112 -10.30 12.04 2.87
N GLU A 113 -9.20 12.07 2.10
CA GLU A 113 -9.16 11.59 0.72
C GLU A 113 -9.52 10.11 0.62
N LEU A 114 -8.99 9.27 1.52
CA LEU A 114 -9.35 7.84 1.59
C LEU A 114 -10.85 7.64 1.82
N HIS A 115 -11.48 8.41 2.71
CA HIS A 115 -12.91 8.28 2.99
C HIS A 115 -13.76 8.72 1.78
N ARG A 116 -13.39 9.82 1.12
CA ARG A 116 -14.05 10.26 -0.12
C ARG A 116 -13.94 9.21 -1.22
N PHE A 117 -12.77 8.57 -1.35
CA PHE A 117 -12.58 7.48 -2.30
C PHE A 117 -13.49 6.28 -2.01
N ILE A 118 -13.66 5.90 -0.73
CA ILE A 118 -14.60 4.86 -0.32
C ILE A 118 -16.05 5.23 -0.69
N ASP A 119 -16.44 6.49 -0.51
CA ASP A 119 -17.77 6.96 -0.89
C ASP A 119 -17.98 6.92 -2.41
N ASN A 120 -16.96 7.24 -3.21
CA ASN A 120 -17.00 7.08 -4.67
C ASN A 120 -17.17 5.61 -5.09
N ILE A 121 -16.50 4.66 -4.41
CA ILE A 121 -16.68 3.22 -4.65
C ILE A 121 -18.14 2.80 -4.37
N ARG A 122 -18.71 3.26 -3.25
CA ARG A 122 -20.12 3.00 -2.92
C ARG A 122 -21.05 3.57 -3.99
N GLN A 123 -20.83 4.82 -4.38
CA GLN A 123 -21.61 5.50 -5.41
C GLN A 123 -21.57 4.74 -6.76
N ALA A 124 -20.38 4.30 -7.18
CA ALA A 124 -20.20 3.53 -8.41
C ALA A 124 -20.95 2.20 -8.37
N SER A 125 -20.90 1.51 -7.22
CA SER A 125 -21.65 0.27 -6.98
C SER A 125 -23.15 0.48 -7.03
N ASP A 126 -23.67 1.49 -6.33
CA ASP A 126 -25.11 1.76 -6.24
C ASP A 126 -25.70 2.18 -7.59
N GLN A 127 -24.93 2.90 -8.40
CA GLN A 127 -25.38 3.41 -9.69
C GLN A 127 -25.03 2.49 -10.87
N GLY A 128 -24.21 1.46 -10.64
CA GLY A 128 -23.77 0.54 -11.70
C GLY A 128 -22.98 1.21 -12.81
N ARG A 129 -22.24 2.29 -12.53
CA ARG A 129 -21.47 3.05 -13.52
C ARG A 129 -20.16 3.57 -12.95
N GLU A 130 -19.26 3.96 -13.84
CA GLU A 130 -18.03 4.67 -13.47
C GLU A 130 -18.35 6.02 -12.81
N VAL A 131 -17.55 6.35 -11.81
CA VAL A 131 -17.58 7.61 -11.05
C VAL A 131 -16.19 8.24 -11.12
N VAL A 132 -16.15 9.55 -11.34
CA VAL A 132 -14.91 10.32 -11.30
C VAL A 132 -14.49 10.47 -9.84
N VAL A 133 -13.23 10.13 -9.55
CA VAL A 133 -12.64 10.37 -8.24
C VAL A 133 -11.96 11.73 -8.28
N ASP A 134 -12.50 12.69 -7.54
CA ASP A 134 -11.88 14.01 -7.41
C ASP A 134 -10.54 13.87 -6.66
N THR A 135 -9.45 14.27 -7.30
CA THR A 135 -8.15 14.49 -6.63
C THR A 135 -8.16 15.89 -6.04
N ALA A 136 -7.93 15.99 -4.72
CA ALA A 136 -7.80 17.26 -4.02
C ALA A 136 -6.56 18.04 -4.48
#